data_AF-A0A9J9B9P5-F1
#
_entry.id   AF-A0A9J9B9P5-F1
#
_cell.length_a   1.000
_cell.length_b   1.000
_cell.length_c   1.000
_cell.angle_alpha   90.00
_cell.angle_beta   90.00
_cell.angle_gamma   90.00
#
_symmetry.space_group_name_H-M   'P 1'
#
loop_
_entity.id
_entity.type
_entity.pdbx_description
1 polymer ?
#
loop_
_entity_poly.entity_id
_entity_poly.type
_entity_poly.pdbx_seq_one_letter_code
_entity_poly.pdbx_strand_id
1 'polypeptide(L)'
;MAYVDLNPIRAKMAKTPETSKHTSIKKRAQAVKNKREQPSALMPFVGNHRENMPQGIAYSLKGYCELVDTTGRCIRGDKADHIDNTHSPILQRLGLDAAQWLTLTTEFEKHFCYAAGAEQMMNAFKRHTHHQRLRGMTKAKALLRRA
;
A
#
# COMPACT_ATOMS: atom_id res chain seq x y z
N MET A 1 3.34 -0.07 -3.06
CA MET A 1 4.34 0.57 -2.17
C MET A 1 4.28 -0.03 -0.76
N ALA A 2 3.12 0.04 -0.07
CA ALA A 2 2.99 -0.48 1.31
C ALA A 2 3.37 -1.97 1.47
N TYR A 3 2.88 -2.87 0.60
CA TYR A 3 3.27 -4.30 0.61
C TYR A 3 4.80 -4.48 0.64
N VAL A 4 5.51 -3.82 -0.28
CA VAL A 4 6.97 -3.90 -0.40
C VAL A 4 7.67 -3.27 0.80
N ASP A 5 7.17 -2.12 1.28
CA ASP A 5 7.72 -1.45 2.47
C ASP A 5 7.54 -2.29 3.75
N LEU A 6 6.55 -3.18 3.77
CA LEU A 6 6.28 -4.13 4.85
C LEU A 6 7.01 -5.48 4.67
N ASN A 7 7.67 -5.74 3.53
CA ASN A 7 8.37 -7.00 3.30
C ASN A 7 9.42 -7.32 4.38
N PRO A 8 10.29 -6.37 4.81
CA PRO A 8 11.25 -6.67 5.89
C PRO A 8 10.60 -6.96 7.24
N ILE A 9 9.41 -6.39 7.50
CA ILE A 9 8.62 -6.68 8.70
C ILE A 9 8.05 -8.09 8.63
N ARG A 10 7.42 -8.44 7.50
CA ARG A 10 6.89 -9.80 7.23
C ARG A 10 7.96 -10.88 7.31
N ALA A 11 9.15 -10.59 6.78
CA ALA A 11 10.31 -11.48 6.80
C ALA A 11 11.03 -11.52 8.16
N LYS A 12 10.54 -10.80 9.18
CA LYS A 12 11.18 -10.65 10.50
C LYS A 12 12.61 -10.10 10.46
N MET A 13 12.97 -9.40 9.37
CA MET A 13 14.28 -8.76 9.19
C MET A 13 14.36 -7.36 9.81
N ALA A 14 13.20 -6.75 10.09
CA ALA A 14 13.11 -5.44 10.72
C ALA A 14 11.95 -5.41 11.73
N LYS A 15 12.10 -4.61 12.79
CA LYS A 15 11.05 -4.42 13.79
C LYS A 15 10.09 -3.32 13.37
N THR A 16 10.58 -2.18 12.88
CA THR A 16 9.72 -1.06 12.47
C THR A 16 10.03 -0.61 11.04
N PRO A 17 9.09 0.06 10.35
CA PRO A 17 9.32 0.54 8.97
C PRO A 17 10.58 1.40 8.82
N GLU A 18 10.97 2.16 9.85
CA GLU A 18 12.19 2.99 9.86
C GLU A 18 13.47 2.15 9.88
N THR A 19 13.41 0.96 10.46
CA THR A 19 14.54 0.01 10.53
C THR A 19 14.64 -0.88 9.28
N SER A 20 13.60 -0.92 8.45
CA SER A 20 13.53 -1.71 7.21
C SER A 20 14.51 -1.22 6.15
N LYS A 21 15.68 -1.86 6.05
CA LYS A 21 16.70 -1.53 5.04
C LYS A 21 16.14 -1.65 3.61
N HIS A 22 16.60 -0.78 2.71
CA HIS A 22 16.26 -0.77 1.28
C HIS A 22 14.78 -0.57 0.91
N THR A 23 13.96 -0.01 1.82
CA THR A 23 12.55 0.31 1.54
C THR A 23 12.34 1.79 1.22
N SER A 24 11.24 2.10 0.54
CA SER A 24 10.89 3.49 0.23
C SER A 24 10.43 4.23 1.49
N ILE A 25 9.75 3.54 2.41
CA ILE A 25 9.33 4.10 3.70
C ILE A 25 10.53 4.56 4.53
N LYS A 26 11.63 3.79 4.57
CA LYS A 26 12.85 4.20 5.28
C LYS A 26 13.43 5.49 4.71
N LYS A 27 13.55 5.60 3.38
CA LYS A 27 14.07 6.82 2.72
C LYS A 27 13.20 8.03 3.06
N ARG A 28 11.87 7.88 3.04
CA ARG A 28 10.93 8.95 3.38
C ARG A 28 10.99 9.31 4.87
N ALA A 29 11.05 8.34 5.78
CA ALA A 29 11.18 8.56 7.21
C ALA A 29 12.50 9.28 7.57
N GLN A 30 13.61 8.93 6.89
CA GLN A 30 14.88 9.64 7.06
C GLN A 30 14.82 11.10 6.59
N ALA A 31 14.15 11.36 5.46
CA ALA A 31 13.94 12.73 4.99
C ALA A 31 13.15 13.56 6.02
N VAL A 32 12.05 13.01 6.54
CA VAL A 32 11.25 13.66 7.59
C VAL A 32 12.08 13.90 8.86
N LYS A 33 12.80 12.88 9.35
CA LYS A 33 13.64 12.99 10.55
C LYS A 33 14.71 14.08 10.41
N ASN A 34 15.29 14.20 9.22
CA ASN A 34 16.33 15.18 8.93
C ASN A 34 15.78 16.54 8.50
N LYS A 35 14.45 16.75 8.56
CA LYS A 35 13.75 17.96 8.09
C LYS A 35 14.13 18.32 6.64
N ARG A 36 14.32 17.31 5.80
CA ARG A 36 14.61 17.45 4.37
C ARG A 36 13.36 17.24 3.54
N GLU A 37 13.41 17.72 2.30
CA GLU A 37 12.42 17.42 1.28
C GLU A 37 12.31 15.92 1.00
N GLN A 38 11.18 15.52 0.40
CA GLN A 38 10.97 14.12 0.03
C GLN A 38 12.05 13.65 -0.95
N PRO A 39 12.47 12.36 -0.89
CA PRO A 39 13.49 11.85 -1.78
C PRO A 39 13.10 12.01 -3.26
N SER A 40 13.91 12.72 -4.05
CA SER A 40 13.64 13.00 -5.48
C SER A 40 13.54 11.74 -6.35
N ALA A 41 14.22 10.67 -5.96
CA ALA A 41 14.14 9.36 -6.62
C ALA A 41 12.80 8.61 -6.38
N LEU A 42 11.88 9.17 -5.58
CA LEU A 42 10.57 8.60 -5.31
C LEU A 42 9.49 9.59 -5.72
N MET A 43 8.38 9.10 -6.27
CA MET A 43 7.21 9.94 -6.55
C MET A 43 6.75 10.65 -5.26
N PRO A 44 6.62 12.00 -5.25
CA PRO A 44 6.32 12.73 -4.02
C PRO A 44 4.87 12.51 -3.59
N PHE A 45 4.64 12.51 -2.28
CA PHE A 45 3.30 12.68 -1.73
C PHE A 45 2.90 14.16 -1.79
N VAL A 46 1.79 14.46 -2.43
CA VAL A 46 1.35 15.83 -2.72
C VAL A 46 0.14 16.27 -1.89
N GLY A 47 -0.25 15.45 -0.90
CA GLY A 47 -1.36 15.77 0.01
C GLY A 47 -2.72 15.35 -0.53
N ASN A 48 -3.78 15.87 0.07
CA ASN A 48 -5.16 15.57 -0.30
C ASN A 48 -5.54 16.21 -1.64
N HIS A 49 -6.60 15.68 -2.25
CA HIS A 49 -7.11 16.20 -3.52
C HIS A 49 -7.53 17.67 -3.38
N ARG A 50 -7.13 18.50 -4.34
CA ARG A 50 -7.43 19.93 -4.42
C ARG A 50 -7.40 20.40 -5.87
N GLU A 51 -8.00 21.56 -6.13
CA GLU A 51 -7.85 22.25 -7.42
C GLU A 51 -6.36 22.50 -7.70
N ASN A 52 -5.95 22.33 -8.96
CA ASN A 52 -4.54 22.39 -9.40
C ASN A 52 -3.62 21.37 -8.68
N MET A 53 -3.97 20.09 -8.79
CA MET A 53 -3.19 19.01 -8.19
C MET A 53 -1.79 18.90 -8.85
N PRO A 54 -0.69 19.05 -8.09
CA PRO A 54 0.64 18.81 -8.65
C PRO A 54 0.85 17.31 -8.90
N GLN A 55 1.78 16.99 -9.80
CA GLN A 55 2.08 15.60 -10.15
C GLN A 55 2.65 14.85 -8.94
N GLY A 56 1.97 13.80 -8.49
CA GLY A 56 2.42 12.95 -7.40
C GLY A 56 1.33 12.07 -6.81
N ILE A 57 1.64 11.42 -5.69
CA ILE A 57 0.70 10.58 -4.96
C ILE A 57 -0.24 11.49 -4.16
N ALA A 58 -1.53 11.50 -4.51
CA ALA A 58 -2.58 12.30 -3.88
C ALA A 58 -2.95 11.79 -2.47
N TYR A 59 -1.97 11.73 -1.57
CA TYR A 59 -2.16 11.47 -0.15
C TYR A 59 -1.08 12.19 0.65
N SER A 60 -1.29 12.34 1.96
CA SER A 60 -0.27 12.95 2.83
C SER A 60 0.85 11.94 3.13
N LEU A 61 2.10 12.40 3.16
CA LEU A 61 3.23 11.55 3.56
C LEU A 61 3.04 11.05 5.00
N LYS A 62 2.57 11.93 5.90
CA LYS A 62 2.28 11.58 7.29
C LYS A 62 1.28 10.43 7.38
N GLY A 63 0.13 10.55 6.69
CA GLY A 63 -0.90 9.51 6.69
C GLY A 63 -0.40 8.20 6.08
N TYR A 64 0.47 8.26 5.07
CA TYR A 64 1.12 7.07 4.53
C TYR A 64 2.02 6.37 5.57
N CYS A 65 2.87 7.13 6.26
CA CYS A 65 3.73 6.58 7.30
C CYS A 65 2.91 5.94 8.44
N GLU A 66 1.85 6.61 8.90
CA GLU A 66 0.95 6.12 9.94
C GLU A 66 0.25 4.81 9.51
N LEU A 67 -0.24 4.74 8.26
CA LEU A 67 -0.83 3.52 7.71
C LEU A 67 0.17 2.35 7.70
N VAL A 68 1.39 2.59 7.22
CA VAL A 68 2.42 1.54 7.13
C VAL A 68 2.88 1.09 8.51
N ASP A 69 3.09 2.01 9.47
CA ASP A 69 3.47 1.65 10.85
C ASP A 69 2.37 0.84 11.54
N THR A 70 1.11 1.30 11.45
CA THR A 70 -0.04 0.59 12.04
C THR A 70 -0.14 -0.82 11.47
N THR A 71 -0.07 -0.94 10.14
CA THR A 71 -0.11 -2.25 9.47
C THR A 71 1.06 -3.15 9.90
N GLY A 72 2.27 -2.59 10.03
CA GLY A 72 3.46 -3.33 10.46
C GLY A 72 3.37 -3.87 11.89
N ARG A 73 2.71 -3.14 12.80
CA ARG A 73 2.41 -3.62 14.16
C ARG A 73 1.38 -4.75 14.14
N CYS A 74 0.33 -4.63 13.34
CA CYS A 74 -0.65 -5.71 13.19
C CYS A 74 0.01 -7.01 12.67
N ILE A 75 0.96 -6.92 11.73
CA ILE A 75 1.65 -8.09 11.15
C ILE A 75 2.56 -8.80 12.17
N ARG A 76 3.24 -8.07 13.06
CA ARG A 76 4.20 -8.65 14.01
C ARG A 76 3.53 -9.30 15.22
N GLY A 77 2.25 -9.04 15.46
CA GLY A 77 1.52 -9.56 16.62
C GLY A 77 1.90 -8.89 17.95
N ASP A 78 2.59 -7.74 17.91
CA ASP A 78 2.93 -6.96 19.11
C ASP A 78 1.82 -5.99 19.54
N LYS A 79 0.83 -5.74 18.68
CA LYS A 79 -0.49 -5.21 19.05
C LYS A 79 -1.57 -6.01 18.34
N ALA A 80 -2.38 -6.72 19.11
CA ALA A 80 -3.55 -7.44 18.62
C ALA A 80 -4.72 -6.48 18.41
N ASP A 81 -4.53 -5.39 17.66
CA ASP A 81 -5.60 -4.42 17.46
C ASP A 81 -5.76 -4.01 16.00
N HIS A 82 -7.04 -3.86 15.68
CA HIS A 82 -7.67 -3.53 14.43
C HIS A 82 -6.99 -2.34 13.72
N ILE A 83 -6.76 -2.45 12.41
CA ILE A 83 -6.53 -1.26 11.59
C ILE A 83 -7.85 -0.51 11.59
N ASP A 84 -7.92 0.59 12.34
CA ASP A 84 -9.16 1.34 12.44
C ASP A 84 -9.48 2.02 11.11
N ASN A 85 -10.46 1.46 10.40
CA ASN A 85 -10.97 1.98 9.14
C ASN A 85 -11.50 3.41 9.27
N THR A 86 -11.95 3.83 10.47
CA THR A 86 -12.43 5.20 10.69
C THR A 86 -11.29 6.22 10.68
N HIS A 87 -10.06 5.79 10.97
CA HIS A 87 -8.87 6.65 11.05
C HIS A 87 -7.95 6.56 9.82
N SER A 88 -8.33 5.81 8.77
CA SER A 88 -7.56 5.77 7.52
C SER A 88 -8.35 6.31 6.32
N PRO A 89 -8.30 7.64 6.07
CA PRO A 89 -8.98 8.27 4.93
C PRO A 89 -8.61 7.65 3.57
N ILE A 90 -7.42 7.07 3.44
CA ILE A 90 -7.01 6.41 2.20
C ILE A 90 -7.73 5.07 1.99
N LEU A 91 -7.96 4.27 3.03
CA LEU A 91 -8.69 3.01 2.89
C LEU A 91 -10.15 3.27 2.53
N GLN A 92 -10.79 4.25 3.19
CA GLN A 92 -12.15 4.69 2.85
C GLN A 92 -12.26 5.16 1.40
N ARG A 93 -11.34 6.02 0.95
CA ARG A 93 -11.31 6.52 -0.43
C ARG A 93 -11.07 5.43 -1.47
N LEU A 94 -10.29 4.40 -1.12
CA LEU A 94 -10.05 3.24 -1.98
C LEU A 94 -11.17 2.19 -1.89
N GLY A 95 -12.20 2.41 -1.04
CA GLY A 95 -13.27 1.45 -0.82
C GLY A 95 -12.81 0.14 -0.19
N LEU A 96 -11.72 0.17 0.58
CA LEU A 96 -11.11 -0.97 1.26
C LEU A 96 -11.43 -0.97 2.75
N ASP A 97 -11.75 -2.14 3.29
CA ASP A 97 -11.75 -2.36 4.73
C ASP A 97 -10.38 -2.91 5.22
N ALA A 98 -10.18 -2.87 6.54
CA ALA A 98 -9.03 -3.37 7.26
C ALA A 98 -8.65 -4.82 6.91
N ALA A 99 -9.63 -5.71 6.76
CA ALA A 99 -9.39 -7.12 6.49
C ALA A 99 -8.92 -7.32 5.05
N GLN A 100 -9.55 -6.62 4.09
CA GLN A 100 -9.12 -6.57 2.70
C GLN A 100 -7.70 -5.99 2.59
N TRP A 101 -7.44 -4.87 3.26
CA TRP A 101 -6.12 -4.24 3.29
C TRP A 101 -5.05 -5.15 3.88
N LEU A 102 -5.33 -5.80 5.02
CA LEU A 102 -4.38 -6.71 5.65
C LEU A 102 -4.09 -7.91 4.74
N THR A 103 -5.11 -8.46 4.09
CA THR A 103 -4.95 -9.53 3.09
C THR A 103 -4.06 -9.06 1.94
N LEU A 104 -4.31 -7.87 1.39
CA LEU A 104 -3.54 -7.31 0.28
C LEU A 104 -2.08 -7.00 0.67
N THR A 105 -1.81 -6.64 1.93
CA THR A 105 -0.46 -6.29 2.40
C THR A 105 0.35 -7.45 2.95
N THR A 106 -0.28 -8.61 3.19
CA THR A 106 0.41 -9.81 3.70
C THR A 106 0.45 -10.96 2.71
N GLU A 107 -0.54 -11.03 1.82
CA GLU A 107 -0.75 -12.16 0.90
C GLU A 107 -0.72 -11.76 -0.58
N PHE A 108 -0.21 -10.57 -0.91
CA PHE A 108 -0.25 -10.02 -2.26
C PHE A 108 0.18 -11.03 -3.34
N GLU A 109 1.37 -11.62 -3.20
CA GLU A 109 1.95 -12.59 -4.14
C GLU A 109 1.26 -13.96 -4.13
N LYS A 110 0.45 -14.27 -3.10
CA LYS A 110 -0.40 -15.47 -3.12
C LYS A 110 -1.55 -15.30 -4.12
N HIS A 111 -2.06 -14.08 -4.23
CA HIS A 111 -3.27 -13.76 -4.99
C HIS A 111 -2.98 -13.21 -6.38
N PHE A 112 -1.93 -12.39 -6.53
CA PHE A 112 -1.60 -11.69 -7.77
C PHE A 112 -0.20 -12.06 -8.26
N CYS A 113 0.01 -11.96 -9.57
CA CYS A 113 1.29 -12.28 -10.21
C CYS A 113 1.62 -11.25 -11.30
N TYR A 114 0.85 -11.22 -12.39
CA TYR A 114 1.10 -10.32 -13.52
C TYR A 114 0.37 -8.98 -13.40
N ALA A 115 -0.84 -8.99 -12.84
CA ALA A 115 -1.68 -7.82 -12.68
C ALA A 115 -2.47 -7.91 -11.37
N ALA A 116 -2.78 -6.76 -10.80
CA ALA A 116 -3.67 -6.59 -9.67
C ALA A 116 -4.51 -5.33 -9.89
N GLY A 117 -5.80 -5.38 -9.52
CA GLY A 117 -6.73 -4.27 -9.71
C GLY A 117 -8.17 -4.77 -9.66
N ALA A 118 -9.12 -3.87 -9.89
CA ALA A 118 -10.52 -4.25 -10.07
C ALA A 118 -10.66 -5.25 -11.23
N GLU A 119 -11.67 -6.12 -11.16
CA GLU A 119 -11.89 -7.17 -12.16
C GLU A 119 -11.97 -6.60 -13.58
N GLN A 120 -12.69 -5.49 -13.76
CA GLN A 120 -12.87 -4.86 -15.07
C GLN A 120 -11.52 -4.43 -15.66
N MET A 121 -10.64 -3.86 -14.82
CA MET A 121 -9.30 -3.43 -15.22
C MET A 121 -8.40 -4.63 -15.52
N MET A 122 -8.49 -5.69 -14.72
CA MET A 122 -7.77 -6.94 -15.01
C MET A 122 -8.24 -7.59 -16.31
N ASN A 123 -9.53 -7.57 -16.62
CA ASN A 123 -10.07 -8.03 -17.91
C ASN A 123 -9.62 -7.16 -19.09
N ALA A 124 -9.53 -5.84 -18.90
CA ALA A 124 -8.97 -4.94 -19.91
C ALA A 124 -7.49 -5.25 -20.16
N PHE A 125 -6.69 -5.37 -19.09
CA PHE A 125 -5.28 -5.75 -19.17
C PHE A 125 -5.09 -7.10 -19.87
N LYS A 126 -5.89 -8.12 -19.50
CA LYS A 126 -5.89 -9.46 -20.13
C LYS A 126 -6.03 -9.38 -21.65
N ARG A 127 -7.00 -8.60 -22.12
CA ARG A 127 -7.29 -8.43 -23.55
C ARG A 127 -6.16 -7.68 -24.25
N HIS A 128 -5.68 -6.60 -23.64
CA HIS A 128 -4.61 -5.77 -24.18
C HIS A 128 -3.28 -6.51 -24.32
N THR A 129 -2.99 -7.42 -23.39
CA THR A 129 -1.73 -8.20 -23.36
C THR A 129 -1.87 -9.61 -23.93
N HIS A 130 -3.02 -9.93 -24.55
CA HIS A 130 -3.31 -11.23 -25.18
C HIS A 130 -3.14 -12.47 -24.26
N HIS A 131 -3.29 -12.30 -22.94
CA HIS A 131 -3.24 -13.44 -22.02
C HIS A 131 -4.52 -14.28 -22.06
N GLN A 132 -4.38 -15.60 -22.10
CA GLN A 132 -5.53 -16.52 -22.07
C GLN A 132 -6.18 -16.60 -20.68
N ARG A 133 -5.38 -16.48 -19.61
CA ARG A 133 -5.84 -16.50 -18.21
C ARG A 133 -5.01 -15.52 -17.38
N LEU A 134 -5.62 -14.93 -16.36
CA LEU A 134 -4.93 -14.15 -15.33
C LEU A 134 -5.16 -14.78 -13.96
N ARG A 135 -4.08 -14.95 -13.20
CA ARG A 135 -4.15 -15.33 -11.78
C ARG A 135 -4.67 -14.15 -10.97
N GLY A 136 -5.54 -14.42 -10.00
CA GLY A 136 -6.05 -13.40 -9.07
C GLY A 136 -7.42 -12.84 -9.38
N MET A 137 -8.08 -13.24 -10.48
CA MET A 137 -9.42 -12.74 -10.86
C MET A 137 -10.47 -12.90 -9.75
N THR A 138 -10.54 -14.08 -9.12
CA THR A 138 -11.48 -14.32 -8.01
C THR A 138 -11.17 -13.46 -6.79
N LYS A 139 -9.88 -13.17 -6.54
CA LYS A 139 -9.46 -12.34 -5.42
C LYS A 139 -9.66 -10.86 -5.70
N ALA A 140 -9.46 -10.39 -6.93
CA ALA A 140 -9.87 -9.06 -7.38
C ALA A 140 -11.37 -8.82 -7.13
N LYS A 141 -12.21 -9.78 -7.51
CA LYS A 141 -13.66 -9.76 -7.22
C LYS A 141 -14.01 -9.70 -5.75
N ALA A 142 -13.16 -10.17 -4.86
CA ALA A 142 -13.44 -10.23 -3.42
C ALA A 142 -12.84 -9.04 -2.66
N LEU A 143 -11.61 -8.65 -3.02
CA LEU A 143 -10.79 -7.70 -2.28
C LEU A 143 -10.82 -6.28 -2.87
N LEU A 144 -11.22 -6.13 -4.14
CA LEU A 144 -11.11 -4.87 -4.90
C LEU A 144 -12.42 -4.51 -5.63
N ARG A 145 -13.58 -4.82 -5.02
CA ARG A 145 -14.90 -4.59 -5.64
C ARG A 145 -15.22 -3.12 -5.90
N ARG A 146 -14.69 -2.23 -5.05
CA ARG A 146 -14.98 -0.79 -5.04
C ARG A 146 -13.79 0.07 -5.46
N ALA A 147 -12.69 -0.57 -5.86
CA ALA A 147 -11.44 0.07 -6.25
C ALA A 147 -11.39 0.39 -7.74
#